data_AF-M1PVI3-F1
#
_entry.id   AF-M1PVI3-F1
#
_cell.length_a   1.000
_cell.length_b   1.000
_cell.length_c   1.000
_cell.angle_alpha   90.00
_cell.angle_beta   90.00
_cell.angle_gamma   90.00
#
_symmetry.space_group_name_H-M   'P 1'
#
loop_
_entity.id
_entity.type
_entity.pdbx_description
1 polymer ?
#
loop_
_entity_poly.entity_id
_entity_poly.type
_entity_poly.pdbx_seq_one_letter_code
_entity_poly.pdbx_strand_id
1 'polypeptide(L)'
;VKYIEHFYPDYLDHLSSAKSPQQMFGALIKTYYAQKVGVDPADIVSVAVMPCSAKKFECNRPEMTDSGFKDVDFGLTTRELAKMIKEAGIYLPEMPKSHFDSPFGDASGAGLIFGTTGGVMEAALRTAYELVTGREVPFKNLDIEACRGFDGIKQSSVMLE
;
A
#
# COMPACT_ATOMS: atom_id res chain seq x y z
N VAL A 1 -7.11 -5.70 -10.10
CA VAL A 1 -8.02 -6.81 -9.69
C VAL A 1 -9.28 -6.83 -10.52
N LYS A 2 -10.17 -5.82 -10.49
CA LYS A 2 -11.42 -5.82 -11.29
C LYS A 2 -11.27 -6.16 -12.78
N TYR A 3 -10.20 -5.68 -13.41
CA TYR A 3 -9.90 -5.99 -14.81
C TYR A 3 -9.71 -7.50 -15.06
N ILE A 4 -8.85 -8.17 -14.27
CA ILE A 4 -8.62 -9.61 -14.42
C ILE A 4 -9.86 -10.43 -14.01
N GLU A 5 -10.62 -10.00 -12.99
CA GLU A 5 -11.90 -10.64 -12.63
C GLU A 5 -12.92 -10.64 -13.76
N HIS A 6 -12.98 -9.58 -14.57
CA HIS A 6 -13.97 -9.44 -15.64
C HIS A 6 -13.51 -10.02 -16.98
N PHE A 7 -12.24 -9.81 -17.34
CA PHE A 7 -11.75 -10.11 -18.68
C PHE A 7 -10.92 -11.39 -18.75
N TYR A 8 -10.34 -11.84 -17.64
CA TYR A 8 -9.45 -12.99 -17.60
C TYR A 8 -9.56 -13.80 -16.29
N PRO A 9 -10.76 -14.29 -15.93
CA PRO A 9 -11.00 -14.97 -14.65
C PRO A 9 -10.15 -16.24 -14.50
N ASP A 10 -9.81 -16.92 -15.60
CA ASP A 10 -8.99 -18.14 -15.58
C ASP A 10 -7.54 -17.90 -15.12
N TYR A 11 -7.09 -16.64 -15.05
CA TYR A 11 -5.76 -16.28 -14.55
C TYR A 11 -5.77 -15.73 -13.11
N LEU A 12 -6.90 -15.80 -12.39
CA LEU A 12 -6.99 -15.27 -11.02
C LEU A 12 -5.98 -15.92 -10.07
N ASP A 13 -5.70 -17.21 -10.24
CA ASP A 13 -4.74 -17.96 -9.41
C ASP A 13 -3.28 -17.53 -9.63
N HIS A 14 -2.99 -16.71 -10.65
CA HIS A 14 -1.67 -16.11 -10.86
C HIS A 14 -1.46 -14.80 -10.08
N LEU A 15 -2.52 -14.23 -9.50
CA LEU A 15 -2.37 -13.05 -8.65
C LEU A 15 -1.67 -13.43 -7.34
N SER A 16 -0.80 -12.55 -6.86
CA SER A 16 -0.28 -12.68 -5.50
C SER A 16 -1.44 -12.72 -4.50
N SER A 17 -1.38 -13.68 -3.58
CA SER A 17 -2.33 -13.79 -2.46
C SER A 17 -2.15 -12.67 -1.43
N ALA A 18 -1.07 -11.89 -1.54
CA ALA A 18 -0.84 -10.72 -0.71
C ALA A 18 -1.95 -9.68 -0.89
N LYS A 19 -2.56 -9.27 0.23
CA LYS A 19 -3.43 -8.09 0.29
C LYS A 19 -2.71 -6.84 -0.21
N SER A 20 -3.47 -5.82 -0.64
CA SER A 20 -2.84 -4.53 -0.92
C SER A 20 -2.38 -3.86 0.38
N PRO A 21 -1.43 -2.89 0.32
CA PRO A 21 -0.93 -2.23 1.53
C PRO A 21 -2.03 -1.60 2.40
N GLN A 22 -3.08 -1.05 1.77
CA GLN A 22 -4.25 -0.54 2.49
C GLN A 22 -4.90 -1.63 3.35
N GLN A 23 -5.16 -2.80 2.76
CA GLN A 23 -5.87 -3.88 3.42
C GLN A 23 -4.99 -4.62 4.43
N MET A 24 -3.71 -4.78 4.12
CA MET A 24 -2.71 -5.26 5.09
C MET A 24 -2.68 -4.35 6.33
N PHE A 25 -2.60 -3.03 6.11
CA PHE A 25 -2.53 -2.08 7.20
C PHE A 25 -3.82 -2.02 8.02
N GLY A 26 -4.97 -2.04 7.36
CA GLY A 26 -6.27 -2.10 8.04
C GLY A 26 -6.40 -3.30 8.98
N ALA A 27 -6.03 -4.48 8.50
CA ALA A 27 -6.01 -5.69 9.32
C ALA A 27 -5.04 -5.57 10.52
N LEU A 28 -3.83 -5.02 10.31
CA LEU A 28 -2.84 -4.81 11.38
C LEU A 28 -3.33 -3.83 12.45
N ILE A 29 -4.02 -2.77 12.05
CA ILE A 29 -4.53 -1.75 12.97
C ILE A 29 -5.59 -2.33 13.91
N LYS A 30 -6.48 -3.18 13.40
CA LYS A 30 -7.55 -3.80 14.19
C LYS A 30 -7.13 -5.10 14.90
N THR A 31 -5.91 -5.58 14.69
CA THR A 31 -5.38 -6.77 15.36
C THR A 31 -4.19 -6.41 16.24
N TYR A 32 -2.99 -6.34 15.65
CA TYR A 32 -1.74 -6.08 16.37
C TYR A 32 -1.77 -4.75 17.14
N TYR A 33 -2.20 -3.66 16.50
CA TYR A 33 -2.20 -2.36 17.16
C TYR A 33 -3.25 -2.28 18.28
N ALA A 34 -4.48 -2.71 18.01
CA ALA A 34 -5.56 -2.80 19.00
C ALA A 34 -5.10 -3.53 20.28
N GLN A 35 -4.46 -4.70 20.12
CA GLN A 35 -3.88 -5.44 21.24
C GLN A 35 -2.77 -4.67 21.95
N LYS A 36 -1.87 -4.03 21.18
CA LYS A 36 -0.73 -3.31 21.73
C LYS A 36 -1.13 -2.09 22.56
N VAL A 37 -2.19 -1.37 22.17
CA VAL A 37 -2.67 -0.18 22.88
C VAL A 37 -3.83 -0.47 23.85
N GLY A 38 -4.31 -1.71 23.91
CA GLY A 38 -5.39 -2.12 24.80
C GLY A 38 -6.76 -1.55 24.43
N VAL A 39 -7.03 -1.37 23.14
CA VAL A 39 -8.30 -0.83 22.62
C VAL A 39 -9.09 -1.97 21.97
N ASP A 40 -10.41 -2.00 22.18
CA ASP A 40 -11.29 -2.94 21.48
C ASP A 40 -11.27 -2.65 19.97
N PRO A 41 -10.96 -3.62 19.10
CA PRO A 41 -11.02 -3.43 17.66
C PRO A 41 -12.35 -2.88 17.14
N ALA A 42 -13.47 -3.14 17.84
CA ALA A 42 -14.79 -2.59 17.51
C ALA A 42 -14.86 -1.06 17.64
N ASP A 43 -14.04 -0.48 18.51
CA ASP A 43 -13.95 0.97 18.75
C ASP A 43 -12.96 1.66 17.79
N ILE A 44 -12.30 0.91 16.90
CA ILE A 44 -11.34 1.44 15.94
C ILE A 44 -12.01 1.72 14.60
N VAL A 45 -11.93 2.99 14.17
CA VAL A 45 -12.28 3.42 12.81
C VAL A 45 -11.02 3.67 11.99
N SER A 46 -10.79 2.84 10.98
CA SER A 46 -9.68 2.92 10.03
C SER A 46 -10.08 3.69 8.78
N VAL A 47 -9.40 4.81 8.52
CA VAL A 47 -9.63 5.66 7.35
C VAL A 47 -8.38 5.72 6.49
N ALA A 48 -8.48 5.27 5.25
CA ALA A 48 -7.38 5.25 4.29
C ALA A 48 -7.50 6.41 3.30
N VAL A 49 -6.46 7.25 3.20
CA VAL A 49 -6.38 8.33 2.21
C VAL A 49 -5.59 7.84 0.99
N MET A 50 -6.20 7.91 -0.18
CA MET A 50 -5.72 7.24 -1.38
C MET A 50 -5.79 8.17 -2.60
N PRO A 51 -4.83 8.10 -3.54
CA PRO A 51 -4.92 8.82 -4.81
C PRO A 51 -5.87 8.14 -5.83
N CYS A 52 -6.62 7.11 -5.42
CA CYS A 52 -7.42 6.26 -6.29
C CYS A 52 -8.83 6.07 -5.74
N SER A 53 -9.85 6.22 -6.60
CA SER A 53 -11.26 5.96 -6.22
C SER A 53 -11.56 4.46 -6.07
N ALA A 54 -10.86 3.59 -6.81
CA ALA A 54 -11.07 2.14 -6.74
C ALA A 54 -10.77 1.56 -5.35
N LYS A 55 -9.95 2.24 -4.54
CA LYS A 55 -9.68 1.86 -3.15
C LYS A 55 -10.90 1.92 -2.24
N LYS A 56 -11.89 2.75 -2.57
CA LYS A 56 -13.21 2.74 -1.90
C LYS A 56 -13.96 1.45 -2.20
N PHE A 57 -13.91 0.96 -3.44
CA PHE A 57 -14.51 -0.33 -3.76
C PHE A 57 -13.76 -1.46 -3.04
N GLU A 58 -12.43 -1.43 -3.06
CA GLU A 58 -11.60 -2.45 -2.42
C GLU A 58 -11.90 -2.62 -0.92
N CYS A 59 -12.05 -1.53 -0.15
CA CYS A 59 -12.39 -1.64 1.27
C CYS A 59 -13.83 -2.06 1.57
N ASN A 60 -14.72 -2.02 0.57
CA ASN A 60 -16.10 -2.47 0.72
C ASN A 60 -16.32 -3.90 0.18
N ARG A 61 -15.26 -4.62 -0.22
CA ARG A 61 -15.38 -6.03 -0.59
C ARG A 61 -15.76 -6.85 0.64
N PRO A 62 -16.81 -7.70 0.58
CA PRO A 62 -17.31 -8.46 1.74
C PRO A 62 -16.25 -9.32 2.44
N GLU A 63 -15.24 -9.79 1.69
CA GLU A 63 -14.14 -10.62 2.19
C GLU A 63 -13.01 -9.83 2.87
N MET A 64 -13.04 -8.49 2.88
CA MET A 64 -12.00 -7.68 3.51
C MET A 64 -12.26 -7.51 5.02
N THR A 65 -12.28 -8.64 5.72
CA THR A 65 -12.65 -8.73 7.14
C THR A 65 -11.77 -9.68 7.95
N ASP A 66 -10.47 -9.82 7.62
CA ASP A 66 -9.60 -10.80 8.30
C ASP A 66 -9.35 -10.44 9.77
N SER A 67 -9.51 -9.16 10.13
CA SER A 67 -9.49 -8.72 11.52
C SER A 67 -10.71 -9.14 12.35
N GLY A 68 -11.71 -9.77 11.73
CA GLY A 68 -13.04 -10.01 12.33
C GLY A 68 -13.99 -8.81 12.23
N PHE A 69 -13.47 -7.68 11.75
CA PHE A 69 -14.19 -6.45 11.43
C PHE A 69 -13.85 -6.05 10.00
N LYS A 70 -14.53 -5.03 9.46
CA LYS A 70 -14.10 -4.43 8.20
C LYS A 70 -12.69 -3.86 8.36
N ASP A 71 -11.72 -4.39 7.61
CA ASP A 71 -10.30 -4.07 7.81
C ASP A 71 -10.02 -2.56 7.62
N VAL A 72 -10.67 -1.94 6.64
CA VAL A 72 -10.65 -0.48 6.41
C VAL A 72 -12.07 0.04 6.29
N ASP A 73 -12.47 0.92 7.21
CA ASP A 73 -13.84 1.40 7.29
C ASP A 73 -14.17 2.37 6.16
N PHE A 74 -13.27 3.31 5.88
CA PHE A 74 -13.48 4.36 4.89
C PHE A 74 -12.26 4.58 3.99
N GLY A 75 -12.51 4.71 2.69
CA GLY A 75 -11.53 5.21 1.73
C GLY A 75 -11.84 6.67 1.38
N LEU A 76 -10.87 7.56 1.52
CA LEU A 76 -10.94 8.95 1.09
C LEU A 76 -9.98 9.20 -0.07
N THR A 77 -10.39 9.99 -1.05
CA THR A 77 -9.48 10.47 -2.08
C THR A 77 -8.67 11.66 -1.57
N THR A 78 -7.51 11.90 -2.18
CA THR A 78 -6.72 13.12 -1.92
C THR A 78 -7.56 14.40 -2.07
N ARG A 79 -8.51 14.43 -3.00
CA ARG A 79 -9.41 15.58 -3.21
C ARG A 79 -10.40 15.77 -2.07
N GLU A 80 -10.95 14.68 -1.54
CA GLU A 80 -11.87 14.72 -0.39
C GLU A 80 -11.14 15.21 0.87
N LEU A 81 -9.94 14.69 1.15
CA LEU A 81 -9.15 15.18 2.27
C LEU A 81 -8.79 16.67 2.10
N ALA A 82 -8.34 17.08 0.91
CA ALA A 82 -8.01 18.48 0.63
C ALA A 82 -9.22 19.40 0.83
N LYS A 83 -10.43 18.94 0.52
CA LYS A 83 -11.67 19.68 0.79
C LYS A 83 -11.93 19.79 2.29
N MET A 84 -11.82 18.69 3.05
CA MET A 84 -12.00 18.70 4.51
C MET A 84 -11.03 19.64 5.22
N ILE A 85 -9.76 19.64 4.83
CA ILE A 85 -8.72 20.54 5.38
C ILE A 85 -9.10 22.01 5.14
N LYS A 86 -9.57 22.34 3.93
CA LYS A 86 -10.01 23.71 3.58
C LYS A 86 -11.26 24.11 4.35
N GLU A 87 -12.24 23.23 4.48
CA GLU A 87 -13.48 23.49 5.22
C GLU A 87 -13.24 23.65 6.73
N ALA A 88 -12.20 23.01 7.27
CA ALA A 88 -11.73 23.21 8.64
C ALA A 88 -10.96 24.53 8.85
N GLY A 89 -10.73 25.33 7.81
CA GLY A 89 -9.95 26.57 7.89
C GLY A 89 -8.44 26.36 8.07
N ILE A 90 -7.93 25.16 7.78
CA ILE A 90 -6.52 24.82 7.95
C ILE A 90 -5.74 25.17 6.68
N TYR A 91 -4.68 25.97 6.83
CA TYR A 91 -3.71 26.21 5.77
C TYR A 91 -2.51 25.27 5.93
N LEU A 92 -2.60 24.10 5.29
CA LEU A 92 -1.62 23.01 5.41
C LEU A 92 -0.15 23.43 5.20
N PRO A 93 0.21 24.33 4.25
CA PRO A 93 1.60 24.75 4.05
C PRO A 93 2.25 25.46 5.25
N GLU A 94 1.46 26.07 6.13
CA GLU A 94 1.96 26.76 7.34
C GLU A 94 1.94 25.87 8.58
N MET A 95 1.48 24.62 8.48
CA MET A 95 1.47 23.74 9.63
C MET A 95 2.87 23.25 9.99
N PRO A 96 3.21 23.19 11.30
CA PRO A 96 4.48 22.66 11.74
C PRO A 96 4.59 21.20 11.31
N LYS A 97 5.80 20.79 10.90
CA LYS A 97 6.08 19.38 10.60
C LYS A 97 5.93 18.57 11.89
N SER A 98 5.25 17.44 11.79
CA SER A 98 5.18 16.43 12.85
C SER A 98 5.64 15.08 12.32
N HIS A 99 5.93 14.17 13.24
CA HIS A 99 6.16 12.76 12.91
C HIS A 99 4.83 11.99 12.87
N PHE A 100 4.83 10.85 12.20
CA PHE A 100 3.73 9.89 12.22
C PHE A 100 3.71 9.11 13.54
N ASP A 101 2.58 8.46 13.84
CA ASP A 101 2.37 7.75 15.08
C ASP A 101 3.11 6.40 15.17
N SER A 102 3.66 6.11 16.35
CA SER A 102 4.24 4.80 16.68
C SER A 102 3.14 3.74 16.81
N PRO A 103 3.35 2.48 16.39
CA PRO A 103 4.62 1.88 15.92
C PRO A 103 4.83 1.91 14.40
N PHE A 104 3.98 2.58 13.64
CA PHE A 104 4.00 2.52 12.17
C PHE A 104 4.56 3.77 11.50
N GLY A 105 5.11 4.70 12.29
CA GLY A 105 5.46 6.03 11.82
C GLY A 105 6.65 6.07 10.86
N ASP A 106 7.46 5.02 10.83
CA ASP A 106 8.62 4.91 9.95
C ASP A 106 8.29 4.06 8.72
N ALA A 107 8.63 4.58 7.53
CA ALA A 107 8.52 3.85 6.27
C ALA A 107 9.92 3.56 5.71
N SER A 108 10.13 2.35 5.20
CA SER A 108 11.35 2.05 4.42
C SER A 108 11.33 2.78 3.07
N GLY A 109 12.50 2.95 2.45
CA GLY A 109 12.60 3.51 1.09
C GLY A 109 11.77 2.74 0.06
N ALA A 110 11.61 1.43 0.23
CA ALA A 110 10.76 0.58 -0.59
C ALA A 110 9.26 0.92 -0.45
N GLY A 111 8.81 1.28 0.76
CA GLY A 111 7.45 1.75 1.00
C GLY A 111 7.17 3.11 0.36
N LEU A 112 8.17 4.00 0.33
CA LEU A 112 8.04 5.34 -0.25
C LEU A 112 7.88 5.33 -1.77
N ILE A 113 8.51 4.38 -2.49
CA ILE A 113 8.40 4.29 -3.95
C ILE A 113 7.13 3.58 -4.43
N PHE A 114 6.29 3.04 -3.55
CA PHE A 114 5.08 2.30 -3.93
C PHE A 114 4.13 3.12 -4.83
N GLY A 115 4.13 4.44 -4.68
CA GLY A 115 3.30 5.36 -5.47
C GLY A 115 3.76 5.61 -6.91
N THR A 116 4.95 5.14 -7.30
CA THR A 116 5.48 5.29 -8.67
C THR A 116 5.24 4.03 -9.50
N THR A 117 5.06 4.19 -10.82
CA THR A 117 5.02 3.03 -11.73
C THR A 117 6.34 2.25 -11.64
N GLY A 118 6.23 0.96 -11.32
CA GLY A 118 7.38 0.07 -11.13
C GLY A 118 7.84 -0.08 -9.67
N GLY A 119 7.45 0.81 -8.76
CA GLY A 119 7.95 0.81 -7.38
C GLY A 119 7.61 -0.45 -6.58
N VAL A 120 6.41 -1.01 -6.75
CA VAL A 120 6.01 -2.28 -6.11
C VAL A 120 6.86 -3.45 -6.59
N MET A 121 7.10 -3.52 -7.91
CA MET A 121 7.88 -4.59 -8.52
C MET A 121 9.35 -4.48 -8.11
N GLU A 122 9.87 -3.26 -8.07
CA GLU A 122 11.22 -2.96 -7.62
C GLU A 122 11.43 -3.36 -6.15
N ALA A 123 10.51 -3.00 -5.26
CA ALA A 123 10.54 -3.42 -3.87
C ALA A 123 10.50 -4.95 -3.71
N ALA A 124 9.58 -5.61 -4.41
CA ALA A 124 9.43 -7.07 -4.35
C ALA A 124 10.68 -7.78 -4.87
N LEU A 125 11.28 -7.30 -5.98
CA LEU A 125 12.46 -7.92 -6.55
C LEU A 125 13.70 -7.72 -5.68
N ARG A 126 13.88 -6.53 -5.09
CA ARG A 126 14.96 -6.27 -4.12
C ARG A 126 14.93 -7.30 -3.00
N THR A 127 13.78 -7.47 -2.35
CA THR A 127 13.61 -8.42 -1.26
C THR A 127 13.76 -9.87 -1.72
N ALA A 128 13.11 -10.27 -2.81
CA ALA A 128 13.19 -11.66 -3.30
C ALA A 128 14.63 -12.05 -3.69
N TYR A 129 15.34 -11.16 -4.37
CA TYR A 129 16.72 -11.39 -4.79
C TYR A 129 17.65 -11.54 -3.58
N GLU A 130 17.54 -10.65 -2.59
CA GLU A 130 18.37 -10.70 -1.39
C GLU A 130 18.10 -11.98 -0.57
N LEU A 131 16.83 -12.36 -0.42
CA LEU A 131 16.45 -13.59 0.26
C LEU A 131 16.97 -14.86 -0.44
N VAL A 132 17.02 -14.87 -1.77
CA VAL A 132 17.45 -16.03 -2.55
C VAL A 132 18.98 -16.11 -2.66
N THR A 133 19.64 -14.99 -2.92
CA THR A 133 21.07 -14.95 -3.27
C THR A 133 21.97 -14.59 -2.09
N GLY A 134 21.41 -14.08 -1.00
CA GLY A 134 22.15 -13.54 0.15
C GLY A 134 22.92 -12.25 -0.16
N ARG A 135 22.67 -11.62 -1.31
CA ARG A 135 23.36 -10.41 -1.79
C ARG A 135 22.33 -9.37 -2.24
N GLU A 136 22.67 -8.10 -2.14
CA GLU A 136 21.85 -7.04 -2.71
C GLU A 136 21.74 -7.18 -4.24
N VAL A 137 20.64 -6.67 -4.81
CA VAL A 137 20.47 -6.67 -6.27
C VAL A 137 21.63 -5.92 -6.95
N PRO A 138 22.15 -6.42 -8.09
CA PRO A 138 23.32 -5.83 -8.77
C PRO A 138 22.94 -4.60 -9.61
N PHE A 139 22.05 -3.74 -9.09
CA PHE A 139 21.67 -2.48 -9.70
C PHE A 139 22.28 -1.30 -8.92
N LYS A 140 22.75 -0.28 -9.64
CA LYS A 140 23.24 0.94 -9.01
C LYS A 140 22.11 1.59 -8.21
N ASN A 141 22.35 1.89 -6.93
CA ASN A 141 21.35 2.42 -6.00
C ASN A 141 20.09 1.55 -5.83
N LEU A 142 20.17 0.26 -6.16
CA LEU A 142 19.04 -0.68 -6.19
C LEU A 142 17.96 -0.30 -7.23
N ASP A 143 18.26 0.61 -8.15
CA ASP A 143 17.31 1.16 -9.13
C ASP A 143 17.18 0.23 -10.33
N ILE A 144 15.98 -0.35 -10.54
CA ILE A 144 15.70 -1.10 -11.76
C ILE A 144 15.19 -0.10 -12.81
N GLU A 145 16.12 0.59 -13.47
CA GLU A 145 15.82 1.66 -14.44
C GLU A 145 14.84 1.21 -15.53
N ALA A 146 14.95 -0.05 -15.97
CA ALA A 146 14.07 -0.67 -16.96
C ALA A 146 12.58 -0.71 -16.54
N CYS A 147 12.27 -0.46 -15.27
CA CYS A 147 10.90 -0.47 -14.74
C CYS A 147 10.34 0.95 -14.55
N ARG A 148 11.18 1.98 -14.75
CA ARG A 148 10.82 3.39 -14.66
C ARG A 148 10.37 3.93 -16.04
N GLY A 149 9.87 5.16 -16.09
CA GLY A 149 9.39 5.80 -17.33
C GLY A 149 7.88 5.74 -17.54
N PHE A 150 7.40 6.14 -18.73
CA PHE A 150 5.96 6.28 -19.04
C PHE A 150 5.45 5.31 -20.12
N ASP A 151 6.30 4.39 -20.57
CA ASP A 151 5.90 3.37 -21.55
C ASP A 151 4.80 2.46 -20.99
N GLY A 152 3.84 2.11 -21.84
CA GLY A 152 2.66 1.33 -21.45
C GLY A 152 2.97 -0.11 -21.05
N ILE A 153 4.08 -0.68 -21.54
CA ILE A 153 4.61 -1.99 -21.12
C ILE A 153 6.11 -1.82 -20.93
N LYS A 154 6.64 -2.37 -19.84
CA LYS A 154 8.06 -2.34 -19.49
C LYS A 154 8.53 -3.73 -19.12
N GLN A 155 9.76 -4.07 -19.47
CA GLN A 155 10.33 -5.39 -19.25
C GLN A 155 11.80 -5.28 -18.83
N SER A 156 12.22 -6.16 -17.92
CA SER A 156 13.61 -6.34 -17.52
C SER A 156 13.91 -7.82 -17.29
N SER A 157 15.17 -8.18 -17.17
CA SER A 157 15.62 -9.55 -16.85
C SER A 157 16.71 -9.48 -15.79
N VAL A 158 16.62 -10.36 -14.80
CA VAL A 158 17.57 -10.43 -13.68
C VAL A 158 18.03 -11.87 -13.53
N MET A 159 19.34 -12.06 -13.44
CA MET A 159 19.95 -13.38 -13.24
C MET A 159 19.96 -13.71 -11.75
N LEU A 160 19.39 -14.85 -11.38
CA LEU A 160 19.50 -15.41 -10.03
C LEU A 160 20.65 -16.43 -10.09
N GLU A 161 21.82 -16.07 -9.56
CA GLU A 161 23.00 -16.96 -9.46
C GLU A 161 22.95 -17.85 -8.22
#